data_AF-A0A2S7J3X9-F1
#
_entry.id   AF-A0A2S7J3X9-F1
#
_cell.length_a   1.000
_cell.length_b   1.000
_cell.length_c   1.000
_cell.angle_alpha   90.00
_cell.angle_beta   90.00
_cell.angle_gamma   90.00
#
_symmetry.space_group_name_H-M   'P 1'
#
loop_
_entity.id
_entity.type
_entity.pdbx_description
1 polymer ?
#
loop_
_entity_poly.entity_id
_entity_poly.type
_entity_poly.pdbx_seq_one_letter_code
_entity_poly.pdbx_strand_id
1 'polypeptide(L)'
;MGIDENRTSKRVTAVASLLLLSGRAFAGNEAYPSLDGLTLSEKKSVVLCVRGTISNNYRDTVAHNLAEGGSDATWAMKVNALENVQMSDLARAADWIDLETYYRQETDNIQELIRGKSDIENYKSVSKQNSLKLGKILEKEQANQSEHKKNFQKFASVCKRIASTIVAKAKVVSSQ
;
A
#
# COMPACT_ATOMS: atom_id res chain seq x y z
N MET A 1 -41.73 8.41 3.46
CA MET A 1 -40.48 7.81 2.92
C MET A 1 -39.33 8.61 3.51
N GLY A 2 -38.57 8.06 4.45
CA GLY A 2 -37.60 8.87 5.22
C GLY A 2 -36.57 8.03 5.97
N ILE A 3 -36.14 6.92 5.39
CA ILE A 3 -35.14 6.03 5.95
C ILE A 3 -34.21 5.68 4.80
N ASP A 4 -33.03 6.30 4.72
CA ASP A 4 -31.79 5.59 4.31
C ASP A 4 -30.54 6.48 4.25
N GLU A 5 -30.63 7.80 4.09
CA GLU A 5 -29.42 8.65 3.99
C GLU A 5 -28.57 8.67 5.29
N ASN A 6 -29.22 8.55 6.45
CA ASN A 6 -28.55 8.66 7.74
C ASN A 6 -27.82 7.35 8.14
N ARG A 7 -28.14 6.20 7.52
CA ARG A 7 -27.54 4.90 7.87
C ARG A 7 -26.25 4.65 7.08
N THR A 8 -26.25 5.06 5.80
CA THR A 8 -25.08 4.99 4.91
C THR A 8 -24.01 5.99 5.37
N SER A 9 -24.40 7.22 5.71
CA SER A 9 -23.49 8.23 6.23
C SER A 9 -22.82 7.81 7.55
N LYS A 10 -23.56 7.18 8.48
CA LYS A 10 -22.98 6.69 9.75
C LYS A 10 -22.02 5.51 9.55
N ARG A 11 -22.29 4.60 8.62
CA ARG A 11 -21.36 3.49 8.27
C ARG A 11 -20.10 4.01 7.59
N VAL A 12 -20.23 4.92 6.63
CA VAL A 12 -19.08 5.53 5.94
C VAL A 12 -18.21 6.32 6.92
N THR A 13 -18.82 7.06 7.85
CA THR A 13 -18.09 7.78 8.90
C THR A 13 -17.40 6.82 9.87
N ALA A 14 -18.06 5.74 10.30
CA ALA A 14 -17.46 4.73 11.18
C ALA A 14 -16.28 3.98 10.51
N VAL A 15 -16.37 3.66 9.22
CA VAL A 15 -15.29 3.01 8.44
C VAL A 15 -14.13 3.97 8.18
N ALA A 16 -14.40 5.24 7.90
CA ALA A 16 -13.37 6.28 7.77
C ALA A 16 -12.66 6.54 9.11
N SER A 17 -13.39 6.54 10.22
CA SER A 17 -12.82 6.62 11.57
C SER A 17 -12.02 5.37 11.92
N LEU A 18 -12.45 4.17 11.51
CA LEU A 18 -11.69 2.93 11.72
C LEU A 18 -10.38 2.95 10.92
N LEU A 19 -10.38 3.43 9.67
CA LEU A 19 -9.17 3.57 8.83
C LEU A 19 -8.21 4.68 9.33
N LEU A 20 -8.73 5.77 9.91
CA LEU A 20 -7.93 6.84 10.52
C LEU A 20 -7.39 6.47 11.91
N LEU A 21 -8.19 5.78 12.73
CA LEU A 21 -7.78 5.25 14.03
C LEU A 21 -6.81 4.10 13.85
N SER A 22 -7.03 3.25 12.86
CA SER A 22 -6.08 2.20 12.52
C SER A 22 -4.83 2.83 11.90
N GLY A 23 -4.91 3.78 10.97
CA GLY A 23 -3.77 4.58 10.48
C GLY A 23 -2.89 5.21 11.58
N ARG A 24 -3.47 5.65 12.70
CA ARG A 24 -2.75 6.17 13.88
C ARG A 24 -2.34 5.09 14.89
N ALA A 25 -3.11 4.02 15.05
CA ALA A 25 -2.76 2.86 15.88
C ALA A 25 -1.75 1.92 15.19
N PHE A 26 -1.58 2.02 13.87
CA PHE A 26 -0.66 1.21 13.04
C PHE A 26 0.80 1.66 13.16
N ALA A 27 1.06 2.82 13.75
CA ALA A 27 2.40 3.20 14.21
C ALA A 27 2.80 2.47 15.52
N GLY A 28 1.87 1.77 16.17
CA GLY A 28 2.09 1.06 17.43
C GLY A 28 2.39 -0.43 17.23
N ASN A 29 3.66 -0.79 17.41
CA ASN A 29 4.14 -2.09 17.89
C ASN A 29 3.67 -3.37 17.18
N GLU A 30 4.08 -3.57 15.93
CA GLU A 30 4.60 -4.88 15.50
C GLU A 30 5.75 -4.61 14.52
N ALA A 31 6.97 -4.66 15.04
CA ALA A 31 8.16 -4.37 14.27
C ALA A 31 8.27 -5.37 13.11
N TYR A 32 8.23 -4.87 11.87
CA TYR A 32 8.92 -5.55 10.79
C TYR A 32 10.31 -5.96 11.29
N PRO A 33 10.90 -7.08 10.81
CA PRO A 33 12.29 -7.35 11.12
C PRO A 33 13.10 -6.08 10.88
N SER A 34 13.76 -5.60 11.93
CA SER A 34 14.40 -4.31 11.87
C SER A 34 15.38 -4.31 10.70
N LEU A 35 15.35 -3.23 9.91
CA LEU A 35 16.33 -3.01 8.85
C LEU A 35 17.64 -2.44 9.42
N ASP A 36 17.77 -2.36 10.75
CA ASP A 36 19.00 -1.95 11.42
C ASP A 36 20.17 -2.84 11.04
N GLY A 37 21.34 -2.22 10.86
CA GLY A 37 22.55 -2.91 10.41
C GLY A 37 22.64 -3.19 8.91
N LEU A 38 21.58 -2.92 8.14
CA LEU A 38 21.64 -2.94 6.66
C LEU A 38 22.18 -1.62 6.11
N THR A 39 22.95 -1.69 5.04
CA THR A 39 23.34 -0.51 4.25
C THR A 39 22.12 0.09 3.53
N LEU A 40 22.22 1.36 3.11
CA LEU A 40 21.12 2.03 2.40
C LEU A 40 20.69 1.25 1.14
N SER A 41 21.63 0.73 0.36
CA SER A 41 21.32 -0.07 -0.85
C SER A 41 20.59 -1.37 -0.50
N GLU A 42 21.01 -2.06 0.56
CA GLU A 42 20.33 -3.26 1.03
C GLU A 42 18.91 -2.97 1.52
N LYS A 43 18.72 -1.88 2.28
CA LYS A 43 17.40 -1.42 2.72
C LYS A 43 16.48 -1.17 1.52
N LYS A 44 16.93 -0.40 0.54
CA LYS A 44 16.18 -0.17 -0.72
C LYS A 44 15.89 -1.45 -1.47
N SER A 45 16.84 -2.39 -1.51
CA SER A 45 16.65 -3.71 -2.12
C SER A 45 15.54 -4.50 -1.42
N VAL A 46 15.48 -4.47 -0.09
CA VAL A 46 14.39 -5.10 0.67
C VAL A 46 13.04 -4.47 0.29
N VAL A 47 12.96 -3.14 0.21
CA VAL A 47 11.71 -2.46 -0.20
C VAL A 47 11.27 -2.87 -1.61
N LEU A 48 12.19 -2.91 -2.59
CA LEU A 48 11.88 -3.31 -3.98
C LEU A 48 11.40 -4.76 -4.07
N CYS A 49 12.03 -5.66 -3.32
CA CYS A 49 11.72 -7.07 -3.25
C CYS A 49 10.32 -7.33 -2.65
N VAL A 50 9.99 -6.62 -1.57
CA VAL A 50 8.65 -6.64 -0.94
C VAL A 50 7.61 -6.07 -1.89
N ARG A 51 7.88 -4.91 -2.51
CA ARG A 51 7.01 -4.27 -3.51
C ARG A 51 6.67 -5.22 -4.65
N GLY A 52 7.65 -5.98 -5.16
CA GLY A 52 7.43 -6.95 -6.24
C GLY A 52 6.41 -8.03 -5.85
N THR A 53 6.47 -8.50 -4.61
CA THR A 53 5.51 -9.49 -4.08
C THR A 53 4.11 -8.91 -3.93
N ILE A 54 3.99 -7.70 -3.36
CA ILE A 54 2.72 -6.98 -3.22
C ILE A 54 2.10 -6.70 -4.60
N SER A 55 2.92 -6.31 -5.58
CA SER A 55 2.46 -6.06 -6.95
C SER A 55 1.87 -7.32 -7.60
N ASN A 56 2.43 -8.50 -7.33
CA ASN A 56 1.85 -9.76 -7.76
C ASN A 56 0.51 -10.05 -7.05
N ASN A 57 0.42 -9.85 -5.73
CA ASN A 57 -0.86 -9.99 -5.00
C ASN A 57 -1.94 -9.03 -5.55
N TYR A 58 -1.56 -7.80 -5.88
CA TYR A 58 -2.48 -6.84 -6.48
C TYR A 58 -3.04 -7.36 -7.81
N ARG A 59 -2.17 -7.81 -8.73
CA ARG A 59 -2.59 -8.37 -10.03
C ARG A 59 -3.48 -9.59 -9.86
N ASP A 60 -3.11 -10.49 -8.97
CA ASP A 60 -3.73 -11.82 -8.89
C ASP A 60 -5.03 -11.81 -8.06
N THR A 61 -5.18 -10.87 -7.12
CA THR A 61 -6.34 -10.82 -6.20
C THR A 61 -7.08 -9.49 -6.26
N VAL A 62 -6.39 -8.36 -6.12
CA VAL A 62 -7.05 -7.05 -5.96
C VAL A 62 -7.70 -6.60 -7.27
N ALA A 63 -7.01 -6.78 -8.40
CA ALA A 63 -7.51 -6.39 -9.72
C ALA A 63 -8.77 -7.17 -10.13
N HIS A 64 -8.85 -8.45 -9.78
CA HIS A 64 -10.03 -9.28 -10.04
C HIS A 64 -11.27 -8.75 -9.29
N ASN A 65 -11.13 -8.54 -7.97
CA ASN A 65 -12.23 -8.02 -7.13
C ASN A 65 -12.65 -6.59 -7.52
N LEU A 66 -11.73 -5.75 -8.02
CA LEU A 66 -12.07 -4.44 -8.58
C LEU A 66 -12.95 -4.54 -9.83
N ALA A 67 -12.74 -5.57 -10.66
CA ALA A 67 -13.53 -5.79 -11.87
C ALA A 67 -14.94 -6.32 -11.57
N GLU A 68 -15.12 -7.08 -10.49
CA GLU A 68 -16.42 -7.63 -10.07
C GLU A 68 -17.38 -6.56 -9.53
N GLY A 69 -16.85 -5.43 -9.03
CA GLY A 69 -17.65 -4.30 -8.56
C GLY A 69 -18.24 -4.49 -7.16
N GLY A 70 -19.18 -3.62 -6.79
CA GLY A 70 -19.93 -3.74 -5.53
C GLY A 70 -19.06 -3.76 -4.25
N SER A 71 -19.38 -4.68 -3.34
CA SER A 71 -18.65 -4.86 -2.07
C SER A 71 -17.20 -5.30 -2.27
N ASP A 72 -16.92 -6.07 -3.31
CA ASP A 72 -15.63 -6.70 -3.54
C ASP A 72 -14.63 -5.68 -4.08
N ALA A 73 -15.09 -4.77 -4.93
CA ALA A 73 -14.30 -3.61 -5.35
C ALA A 73 -13.97 -2.68 -4.16
N THR A 74 -14.91 -2.49 -3.23
CA THR A 74 -14.67 -1.69 -2.02
C THR A 74 -13.64 -2.35 -1.11
N TRP A 75 -13.76 -3.67 -0.90
CA TRP A 75 -12.78 -4.44 -0.14
C TRP A 75 -11.39 -4.37 -0.79
N ALA A 76 -11.31 -4.53 -2.11
CA ALA A 76 -10.06 -4.45 -2.86
C ALA A 76 -9.39 -3.07 -2.74
N MET A 77 -10.16 -1.98 -2.77
CA MET A 77 -9.65 -0.64 -2.53
C MET A 77 -9.10 -0.48 -1.10
N LYS A 78 -9.79 -1.01 -0.09
CA LYS A 78 -9.29 -1.01 1.30
C LYS A 78 -7.96 -1.78 1.41
N VAL A 79 -7.86 -2.96 0.79
CA VAL A 79 -6.62 -3.76 0.78
C VAL A 79 -5.49 -2.95 0.18
N ASN A 80 -5.70 -2.36 -1.00
CA ASN A 80 -4.69 -1.56 -1.69
C ASN A 80 -4.23 -0.35 -0.85
N ALA A 81 -5.17 0.37 -0.21
CA ALA A 81 -4.83 1.49 0.67
C ALA A 81 -3.96 1.04 1.85
N LEU A 82 -4.29 -0.08 2.49
CA LEU A 82 -3.54 -0.61 3.63
C LEU A 82 -2.16 -1.12 3.22
N GLU A 83 -2.04 -1.82 2.09
CA GLU A 83 -0.75 -2.24 1.55
C GLU A 83 0.15 -1.02 1.26
N ASN A 84 -0.41 0.06 0.72
CA ASN A 84 0.33 1.31 0.48
C ASN A 84 0.78 1.99 1.79
N VAL A 85 -0.04 2.01 2.85
CA VAL A 85 0.39 2.51 4.18
C VAL A 85 1.60 1.74 4.68
N GLN A 86 1.52 0.41 4.68
CA GLN A 86 2.60 -0.45 5.15
C GLN A 86 3.87 -0.31 4.30
N MET A 87 3.72 -0.11 2.98
CA MET A 87 4.85 0.19 2.09
C MET A 87 5.46 1.58 2.33
N SER A 88 4.65 2.57 2.71
CA SER A 88 5.13 3.89 3.13
C SER A 88 5.99 3.76 4.40
N ASP A 89 5.52 3.01 5.40
CA ASP A 89 6.29 2.74 6.63
C ASP A 89 7.61 2.02 6.35
N LEU A 90 7.59 1.03 5.45
CA LEU A 90 8.78 0.30 5.04
C LEU A 90 9.77 1.18 4.27
N ALA A 91 9.29 2.05 3.37
CA ALA A 91 10.12 3.00 2.63
C ALA A 91 10.76 4.03 3.58
N ARG A 92 10.02 4.49 4.60
CA ARG A 92 10.55 5.36 5.66
C ARG A 92 11.66 4.66 6.46
N ALA A 93 11.45 3.40 6.85
CA ALA A 93 12.48 2.60 7.55
C ALA A 93 13.74 2.38 6.68
N ALA A 94 13.59 2.43 5.36
CA ALA A 94 14.67 2.36 4.40
C ALA A 94 15.31 3.72 4.05
N ASP A 95 14.90 4.80 4.71
CA ASP A 95 15.32 6.18 4.41
C ASP A 95 15.10 6.57 2.93
N TRP A 96 14.00 6.07 2.34
CA TRP A 96 13.65 6.32 0.94
C TRP A 96 12.45 7.26 0.83
N ILE A 97 12.69 8.53 1.16
CA ILE A 97 11.68 9.58 1.28
C ILE A 97 10.81 9.75 0.02
N ASP A 98 11.42 9.71 -1.18
CA ASP A 98 10.69 9.79 -2.44
C ASP A 98 9.62 8.69 -2.55
N LEU A 99 9.98 7.46 -2.18
CA LEU A 99 9.11 6.30 -2.27
C LEU A 99 8.07 6.26 -1.13
N GLU A 100 8.45 6.69 0.08
CA GLU A 100 7.49 6.92 1.18
C GLU A 100 6.38 7.89 0.75
N THR A 101 6.78 9.01 0.16
CA THR A 101 5.88 10.07 -0.30
C THR A 101 4.92 9.56 -1.36
N TYR A 102 5.43 8.79 -2.33
CA TYR A 102 4.60 8.15 -3.34
C TYR A 102 3.50 7.28 -2.71
N TYR A 103 3.88 6.38 -1.79
CA TYR A 103 2.93 5.46 -1.16
C TYR A 103 1.89 6.16 -0.27
N ARG A 104 2.29 7.26 0.38
CA ARG A 104 1.37 8.10 1.14
C ARG A 104 0.35 8.78 0.24
N GLN A 105 0.80 9.35 -0.89
CA GLN A 105 -0.09 9.96 -1.88
C GLN A 105 -1.09 8.94 -2.45
N GLU A 106 -0.65 7.73 -2.82
CA GLU A 106 -1.57 6.68 -3.28
C GLU A 106 -2.60 6.31 -2.21
N THR A 107 -2.17 6.19 -0.95
CA THR A 107 -3.08 5.93 0.18
C THR A 107 -4.15 7.02 0.28
N ASP A 108 -3.75 8.30 0.27
CA ASP A 108 -4.66 9.42 0.41
C ASP A 108 -5.69 9.46 -0.75
N ASN A 109 -5.23 9.25 -1.98
CA ASN A 109 -6.10 9.21 -3.17
C ASN A 109 -7.13 8.08 -3.10
N ILE A 110 -6.71 6.87 -2.69
CA ILE A 110 -7.63 5.74 -2.52
C ILE A 110 -8.63 6.03 -1.39
N GLN A 111 -8.19 6.65 -0.29
CA GLN A 111 -9.10 7.03 0.79
C GLN A 111 -10.12 8.09 0.37
N GLU A 112 -9.73 9.07 -0.44
CA GLU A 112 -10.66 10.05 -1.00
C GLU A 112 -11.72 9.39 -1.89
N LEU A 113 -11.31 8.43 -2.73
CA LEU A 113 -12.22 7.63 -3.53
C LEU A 113 -13.19 6.82 -2.66
N ILE A 114 -12.68 6.09 -1.66
CA ILE A 114 -13.51 5.30 -0.72
C ILE A 114 -14.52 6.18 0.03
N ARG A 115 -14.14 7.42 0.36
CA ARG A 115 -15.01 8.39 1.05
C ARG A 115 -16.01 9.08 0.11
N GLY A 116 -15.97 8.82 -1.19
CA GLY A 116 -16.79 9.51 -2.19
C GLY A 116 -16.42 10.98 -2.37
N LYS A 117 -15.22 11.40 -1.96
CA LYS A 117 -14.69 12.76 -2.15
C LYS A 117 -14.06 12.98 -3.51
N SER A 118 -13.74 11.89 -4.20
CA SER A 118 -13.22 11.85 -5.56
C SER A 118 -13.98 10.77 -6.33
N ASP A 119 -14.22 10.98 -7.62
CA ASP A 119 -14.78 9.96 -8.49
C ASP A 119 -13.67 9.04 -9.07
N ILE A 120 -14.11 7.93 -9.68
CA ILE A 120 -13.21 6.91 -10.21
C ILE A 120 -12.36 7.42 -11.39
N GLU A 121 -12.86 8.38 -12.18
CA GLU A 121 -12.13 8.92 -13.33
C GLU A 121 -11.02 9.88 -12.89
N ASN A 122 -11.30 10.72 -11.89
CA ASN A 122 -10.30 11.52 -11.23
C ASN A 122 -9.23 10.66 -10.56
N TYR A 123 -9.63 9.59 -9.84
CA TYR A 123 -8.69 8.63 -9.27
C TYR A 123 -7.79 7.99 -10.35
N LYS A 124 -8.35 7.52 -11.47
CA LYS A 124 -7.56 6.96 -12.58
C LYS A 124 -6.56 7.97 -13.15
N SER A 125 -6.98 9.22 -13.31
CA SER A 125 -6.11 10.30 -13.80
C SER A 125 -4.94 10.56 -12.85
N VAL A 126 -5.21 10.70 -11.55
CA VAL A 126 -4.18 10.93 -10.52
C VAL A 126 -3.27 9.73 -10.36
N SER A 127 -3.82 8.51 -10.33
CA SER A 127 -3.04 7.27 -10.24
C SER A 127 -2.11 7.09 -11.45
N LYS A 128 -2.55 7.46 -12.65
CA LYS A 128 -1.68 7.48 -13.85
C LYS A 128 -0.51 8.45 -13.68
N GLN A 129 -0.74 9.65 -13.16
CA GLN A 129 0.34 10.61 -12.88
C GLN A 129 1.29 10.08 -11.80
N ASN A 130 0.78 9.45 -10.76
CA ASN A 130 1.60 8.88 -9.70
C ASN A 130 2.42 7.67 -10.19
N SER A 131 1.89 6.86 -11.10
CA SER A 131 2.66 5.80 -11.76
C SER A 131 3.85 6.35 -12.55
N LEU A 132 3.71 7.53 -13.19
CA LEU A 132 4.83 8.19 -13.88
C LEU A 132 5.88 8.70 -12.88
N LYS A 133 5.45 9.25 -11.73
CA LYS A 133 6.36 9.64 -10.65
C LYS A 133 7.12 8.43 -10.11
N LEU A 134 6.42 7.31 -9.88
CA LEU A 134 7.04 6.07 -9.44
C LEU A 134 8.09 5.59 -10.44
N GLY A 135 7.79 5.63 -11.74
CA GLY A 135 8.76 5.31 -12.80
C GLY A 135 10.07 6.09 -12.63
N LYS A 136 9.99 7.42 -12.46
CA LYS A 136 11.16 8.28 -12.23
C LYS A 136 11.92 7.96 -10.94
N ILE A 137 11.21 7.57 -9.88
CA ILE A 137 11.85 7.14 -8.62
C ILE A 137 12.66 5.86 -8.85
N LEU A 138 12.08 4.90 -9.56
CA LEU A 138 12.69 3.59 -9.81
C LEU A 138 13.79 3.62 -10.87
N GLU A 139 13.71 4.51 -11.87
CA GLU A 139 14.76 4.71 -12.88
C GLU A 139 16.12 5.03 -12.25
N LYS A 140 16.14 5.78 -11.14
CA LYS A 140 17.38 6.10 -10.39
C LYS A 140 18.11 4.84 -9.90
N GLU A 141 17.38 3.75 -9.66
CA GLU A 141 17.93 2.49 -9.15
C GLU A 141 18.36 1.52 -10.27
N GLN A 142 18.14 1.88 -11.54
CA GLN A 142 18.55 1.04 -12.67
C GLN A 142 20.08 0.82 -12.69
N ALA A 143 20.87 1.81 -12.29
CA ALA A 143 22.32 1.68 -12.14
C ALA A 143 22.73 0.63 -11.09
N ASN A 144 21.87 0.38 -10.09
CA ASN A 144 22.12 -0.55 -8.98
C ASN A 144 21.49 -1.94 -9.22
N GLN A 145 20.96 -2.22 -10.42
CA GLN A 145 20.20 -3.43 -10.71
C GLN A 145 20.97 -4.73 -10.36
N SER A 146 22.28 -4.77 -10.63
CA SER A 146 23.12 -5.94 -10.33
C SER A 146 23.27 -6.19 -8.82
N GLU A 147 23.36 -5.11 -8.04
CA GLU A 147 23.41 -5.17 -6.58
C GLU A 147 22.06 -5.60 -6.02
N HIS A 148 20.96 -5.01 -6.50
CA HIS A 148 19.61 -5.42 -6.13
C HIS A 148 19.36 -6.89 -6.39
N LYS A 149 19.80 -7.44 -7.53
CA LYS A 149 19.65 -8.88 -7.83
C LYS A 149 20.35 -9.77 -6.81
N LYS A 150 21.57 -9.41 -6.39
CA LYS A 150 22.30 -10.13 -5.33
C LYS A 150 21.57 -10.01 -3.98
N ASN A 151 21.13 -8.81 -3.64
CA ASN A 151 20.42 -8.54 -2.40
C ASN A 151 19.05 -9.24 -2.34
N PHE A 152 18.34 -9.37 -3.45
CA PHE A 152 17.08 -10.13 -3.51
C PHE A 152 17.29 -11.60 -3.17
N GLN A 153 18.40 -12.20 -3.60
CA GLN A 153 18.76 -13.57 -3.23
C GLN A 153 19.15 -13.64 -1.74
N LYS A 154 20.02 -12.72 -1.29
CA LYS A 154 20.49 -12.63 0.10
C LYS A 154 19.34 -12.47 1.09
N PHE A 155 18.34 -11.65 0.76
CA PHE A 155 17.24 -11.29 1.65
C PHE A 155 15.91 -11.96 1.28
N ALA A 156 15.90 -12.97 0.42
CA ALA A 156 14.66 -13.59 -0.09
C ALA A 156 13.67 -13.99 1.02
N SER A 157 14.17 -14.63 2.08
CA SER A 157 13.36 -15.02 3.24
C SER A 157 12.78 -13.81 3.99
N VAL A 158 13.59 -12.76 4.17
CA VAL A 158 13.17 -11.51 4.82
C VAL A 158 12.09 -10.82 3.99
N CYS A 159 12.29 -10.67 2.68
CA CYS A 159 11.30 -10.09 1.79
C CYS A 159 9.97 -10.86 1.84
N LYS A 160 10.03 -12.19 1.74
CA LYS A 160 8.84 -13.05 1.74
C LYS A 160 8.07 -12.89 3.05
N ARG A 161 8.76 -12.88 4.19
CA ARG A 161 8.14 -12.68 5.50
C ARG A 161 7.45 -11.31 5.58
N ILE A 162 8.16 -10.23 5.27
CA ILE A 162 7.58 -8.88 5.30
C ILE A 162 6.37 -8.78 4.37
N ALA A 163 6.49 -9.21 3.11
CA ALA A 163 5.41 -9.13 2.15
C ALA A 163 4.18 -9.95 2.58
N SER A 164 4.38 -11.16 3.09
CA SER A 164 3.28 -12.01 3.56
C SER A 164 2.55 -11.37 4.75
N THR A 165 3.30 -10.76 5.68
CA THR A 165 2.73 -10.01 6.81
C THR A 165 1.90 -8.83 6.32
N ILE A 166 2.42 -8.03 5.38
CA ILE A 166 1.70 -6.87 4.82
C ILE A 166 0.39 -7.32 4.17
N VAL A 167 0.45 -8.32 3.27
CA VAL A 167 -0.72 -8.82 2.54
C VAL A 167 -1.77 -9.41 3.49
N ALA A 168 -1.34 -10.27 4.43
CA ALA A 168 -2.26 -10.91 5.37
C ALA A 168 -2.98 -9.88 6.25
N LYS A 169 -2.23 -8.91 6.78
CA LYS A 169 -2.78 -7.83 7.62
C LYS A 169 -3.76 -6.96 6.84
N ALA A 170 -3.40 -6.56 5.62
CA ALA A 170 -4.27 -5.76 4.76
C ALA A 170 -5.61 -6.47 4.47
N LYS A 171 -5.58 -7.77 4.18
CA LYS A 171 -6.79 -8.58 3.95
C LYS A 171 -7.66 -8.70 5.20
N VAL A 172 -7.07 -9.04 6.36
CA VAL A 172 -7.80 -9.20 7.64
C VAL A 172 -8.51 -7.91 8.03
N VAL A 173 -7.83 -6.77 7.94
CA VAL A 173 -8.40 -5.48 8.32
C VAL A 173 -9.47 -5.01 7.32
N SER A 174 -9.27 -5.27 6.02
CA SER A 174 -10.24 -4.84 4.99
C SER A 174 -11.58 -5.57 5.08
N SER A 175 -11.58 -6.77 5.66
CA SER A 175 -12.77 -7.60 5.90
C SER A 175 -13.55 -7.20 7.17
N GLN A 176 -13.09 -6.21 7.93
CA GLN A 176 -13.81 -5.60 9.05
C GLN A 176 -14.60 -4.35 8.59
#